data_AF-A0A212DBA8-F1
#
_entry.id   AF-A0A212DBA8-F1
#
_cell.length_a   1.000
_cell.length_b   1.000
_cell.length_c   1.000
_cell.angle_alpha   90.00
_cell.angle_beta   90.00
_cell.angle_gamma   90.00
#
_symmetry.space_group_name_H-M   'P 1'
#
loop_
_entity.id
_entity.type
_entity.pdbx_description
1 polymer ?
#
loop_
_entity_poly.entity_id
_entity_poly.type
_entity_poly.pdbx_seq_one_letter_code
_entity_poly.pdbx_strand_id
1 'polypeptide(L)'
;FEKPSAIQQRAIKQIIKGRDVIAQSQSGTGKTATFSISVLQCLDIQGLLALGDYMNVQCHACIGGTNVGEDIRKLDYGQHVVAGTPGRVFGD
;
A
#
# COMPACT_ATOMS: atom_id res chain seq x y z
N PHE A 1 15.85 1.03 3.43
CA PHE A 1 15.81 -0.02 4.48
C PHE A 1 17.00 -0.93 4.27
N GLU A 2 17.90 -1.07 5.26
CA GLU A 2 19.07 -1.95 5.12
C GLU A 2 18.81 -3.39 5.61
N LYS A 3 17.90 -3.61 6.58
CA LYS A 3 17.53 -4.97 7.03
C LYS A 3 16.14 -5.02 7.70
N PRO A 4 15.29 -6.03 7.38
CA PRO A 4 14.00 -6.22 8.05
C PRO A 4 14.16 -6.57 9.53
N SER A 5 13.21 -6.19 10.38
CA SER A 5 13.23 -6.48 11.81
C SER A 5 13.01 -7.98 12.10
N ALA A 6 13.31 -8.43 13.32
CA ALA A 6 13.15 -9.84 13.70
C ALA A 6 11.71 -10.34 13.53
N ILE A 7 10.71 -9.51 13.86
CA ILE A 7 9.30 -9.87 13.68
C ILE A 7 8.91 -9.94 12.19
N GLN A 8 9.40 -9.03 11.35
CA GLN A 8 9.16 -9.07 9.90
C GLN A 8 9.75 -10.35 9.29
N GLN A 9 11.02 -10.66 9.57
CA GLN A 9 11.68 -11.84 9.02
C GLN A 9 11.02 -13.16 9.42
N ARG A 10 10.56 -13.25 10.67
CA ARG A 10 10.01 -14.49 11.22
C ARG A 10 8.54 -14.66 10.85
N ALA A 11 7.71 -13.63 10.99
CA ALA A 11 6.26 -13.77 10.81
C ALA A 11 5.85 -13.82 9.34
N ILE A 12 6.41 -12.95 8.48
CA ILE A 12 5.98 -12.84 7.07
C ILE A 12 6.06 -14.19 6.35
N LYS A 13 7.18 -14.90 6.50
CA LYS A 13 7.38 -16.23 5.86
C LYS A 13 6.39 -17.29 6.35
N GLN A 14 5.88 -17.17 7.57
CA GLN A 14 4.94 -18.14 8.15
C GLN A 14 3.52 -17.85 7.65
N ILE A 15 3.14 -16.57 7.60
CA ILE A 15 1.82 -16.12 7.14
C ILE A 15 1.62 -16.44 5.65
N ILE A 16 2.62 -16.16 4.80
CA ILE A 16 2.54 -16.46 3.35
C ILE A 16 2.42 -17.98 3.09
N LYS A 17 2.81 -18.83 4.04
CA LYS A 17 2.62 -20.28 3.97
C LYS A 17 1.22 -20.74 4.41
N GLY A 18 0.30 -19.80 4.66
CA GLY A 18 -1.07 -20.10 5.11
C GLY A 18 -1.16 -20.58 6.55
N ARG A 19 -0.18 -20.24 7.40
CA ARG A 19 -0.19 -20.63 8.82
C ARG A 19 -0.77 -19.54 9.69
N ASP A 20 -1.48 -19.96 10.73
CA ASP A 20 -1.88 -19.08 11.82
C ASP A 20 -0.65 -18.64 12.62
N VAL A 21 -0.54 -17.34 12.87
CA VAL A 21 0.61 -16.74 13.54
C VAL A 21 0.17 -15.77 14.61
N ILE A 22 0.57 -16.04 15.86
CA ILE A 22 0.55 -15.06 16.94
C ILE A 22 1.95 -14.43 17.00
N ALA A 23 2.04 -13.14 16.64
CA ALA A 23 3.30 -12.41 16.65
C ALA A 23 3.28 -11.29 17.71
N GLN A 24 4.20 -11.35 18.67
CA GLN A 24 4.34 -10.36 19.73
C GLN A 24 5.69 -9.64 19.63
N SER A 25 5.66 -8.31 19.79
CA SER A 25 6.86 -7.47 19.85
C SER A 25 6.52 -6.08 20.41
N GLN A 26 7.54 -5.32 20.81
CA GLN A 26 7.38 -3.95 21.30
C GLN A 26 6.85 -2.99 20.21
N SER A 27 6.34 -1.82 20.61
CA SER A 27 5.95 -0.77 19.65
C SER A 27 7.16 -0.32 18.80
N GLY A 28 6.92 0.18 17.59
CA GLY A 28 7.99 0.62 16.68
C GLY A 28 8.80 -0.50 16.00
N THR A 29 8.58 -1.77 16.35
CA THR A 29 9.36 -2.90 15.78
C THR A 29 8.87 -3.41 14.42
N GLY A 30 7.87 -2.75 13.82
CA GLY A 30 7.41 -3.04 12.45
C GLY A 30 6.25 -4.03 12.33
N LYS A 31 5.43 -4.21 13.38
CA LYS A 31 4.20 -5.06 13.32
C LYS A 31 3.26 -4.68 12.18
N THR A 32 3.01 -3.38 11.98
CA THR A 32 2.16 -2.88 10.88
C THR A 32 2.70 -3.32 9.53
N ALA A 33 3.99 -3.10 9.28
CA ALA A 33 4.63 -3.53 8.05
C ALA A 33 4.60 -5.06 7.88
N THR A 34 4.80 -5.83 8.96
CA THR A 34 4.64 -7.30 8.94
C THR A 34 3.24 -7.69 8.46
N PHE A 35 2.19 -7.09 9.03
CA PHE A 35 0.81 -7.38 8.65
C PHE A 35 0.54 -6.97 7.19
N SER A 36 0.85 -5.73 6.82
CA SER A 36 0.60 -5.20 5.46
C SER A 36 1.32 -6.01 4.38
N ILE A 37 2.62 -6.30 4.57
CA ILE A 37 3.38 -7.10 3.59
C ILE A 37 2.79 -8.50 3.48
N SER A 38 2.44 -9.13 4.60
CA SER A 38 1.90 -10.50 4.56
C SER A 38 0.57 -10.56 3.82
N VAL A 39 -0.33 -9.60 4.07
CA VAL A 39 -1.61 -9.51 3.34
C VAL A 39 -1.37 -9.29 1.85
N LEU A 40 -0.53 -8.30 1.49
CA LEU A 40 -0.25 -7.99 0.09
C LEU A 40 0.37 -9.17 -0.67
N GLN A 41 1.21 -9.97 -0.03
CA GLN A 41 1.83 -11.16 -0.63
C GLN A 41 0.85 -12.33 -0.81
N CYS A 42 -0.28 -12.33 -0.11
CA CYS A 42 -1.32 -13.34 -0.25
C CYS A 42 -2.40 -12.93 -1.28
N LEU A 43 -2.36 -11.71 -1.82
CA LEU A 43 -3.34 -11.26 -2.82
C LEU A 43 -3.00 -11.81 -4.21
N ASP A 44 -4.01 -12.30 -4.92
CA ASP A 44 -3.90 -12.51 -6.36
C ASP A 44 -3.96 -11.15 -7.08
N ILE A 45 -2.82 -10.70 -7.58
CA ILE A 45 -2.70 -9.42 -8.27
C ILE A 45 -3.53 -9.40 -9.56
N GLN A 46 -3.62 -10.52 -10.28
CA GLN A 46 -4.34 -10.54 -11.56
C GLN A 46 -5.85 -10.41 -11.33
N GLY A 47 -6.41 -11.19 -10.40
CA GLY A 47 -7.81 -11.06 -10.00
C GLY A 47 -8.14 -9.68 -9.44
N LEU A 48 -7.23 -9.08 -8.64
CA LEU A 48 -7.43 -7.74 -8.09
C LEU A 48 -7.50 -6.66 -9.17
N LEU A 49 -6.59 -6.71 -10.16
CA LEU A 49 -6.59 -5.76 -11.28
C LEU A 49 -7.84 -5.93 -12.15
N ALA A 50 -8.21 -7.16 -12.49
CA ALA A 50 -9.41 -7.44 -13.28
C ALA A 50 -10.70 -6.95 -12.59
N LEU A 51 -10.80 -7.14 -11.26
CA LEU A 51 -11.92 -6.61 -10.48
C LEU A 51 -11.93 -5.07 -10.48
N GLY A 52 -10.76 -4.44 -10.31
CA GLY A 52 -10.60 -3.00 -10.36
C GLY A 52 -11.06 -2.41 -11.71
N ASP A 53 -10.63 -3.03 -12.81
CA ASP A 53 -11.03 -2.63 -14.17
C ASP A 53 -12.53 -2.81 -14.39
N TYR A 54 -13.09 -3.96 -14.00
CA TYR A 54 -14.53 -4.23 -14.10
C TYR A 54 -15.37 -3.21 -13.33
N MET A 55 -14.90 -2.82 -12.13
CA MET A 55 -15.56 -1.82 -11.30
C MET A 55 -15.24 -0.38 -11.72
N ASN A 56 -14.36 -0.17 -12.70
CA ASN A 56 -13.84 1.14 -13.10
C ASN A 56 -13.28 1.94 -11.92
N VAL A 57 -12.56 1.28 -11.02
CA VAL A 57 -11.89 1.95 -9.88
C VAL A 57 -10.70 2.75 -10.39
N GLN A 58 -10.67 4.02 -10.04
CA GLN A 58 -9.63 4.98 -10.46
C GLN A 58 -8.85 5.44 -9.24
N CYS A 59 -7.55 5.20 -9.23
CA CYS A 59 -6.65 5.56 -8.14
C CYS A 59 -5.52 6.43 -8.70
N HIS A 60 -5.18 7.53 -8.00
CA HIS A 60 -4.07 8.39 -8.38
C HIS A 60 -3.14 8.70 -7.20
N ALA A 61 -1.85 8.87 -7.48
CA ALA A 61 -0.85 9.20 -6.48
C ALA A 61 -0.21 10.58 -6.76
N CYS A 62 -0.39 11.53 -5.83
CA CYS A 62 0.18 12.88 -5.89
C CYS A 62 1.47 12.94 -5.07
N ILE A 63 2.61 12.72 -5.71
CA ILE A 63 3.93 12.64 -5.03
C ILE A 63 4.85 13.79 -5.43
N GLY A 64 5.66 14.28 -4.50
CA GLY A 64 6.68 15.30 -4.78
C GLY A 64 7.63 14.88 -5.90
N GLY A 65 8.13 15.86 -6.68
CA GLY A 65 9.07 15.62 -7.78
C GLY A 65 8.43 15.31 -9.14
N THR A 66 7.10 15.19 -9.24
CA THR A 66 6.38 15.05 -10.53
C THR A 66 5.73 16.37 -10.97
N ASN A 67 5.19 16.41 -12.19
CA ASN A 67 4.51 17.59 -12.73
C ASN A 67 3.14 17.80 -12.08
N VAL A 68 2.97 18.91 -11.36
CA VAL A 68 1.72 19.27 -10.68
C VAL A 68 0.55 19.43 -11.65
N GLY A 69 0.79 19.93 -12.87
CA GLY A 69 -0.26 20.05 -13.88
C GLY A 69 -0.77 18.70 -14.38
N GLU A 70 0.04 17.64 -14.34
CA GLU A 70 -0.42 16.28 -14.65
C GLU A 70 -1.30 15.72 -13.53
N ASP A 71 -0.92 15.96 -12.27
CA ASP A 71 -1.74 15.60 -11.11
C ASP A 71 -3.10 16.29 -11.17
N ILE A 72 -3.15 17.60 -11.42
CA ILE A 72 -4.39 18.36 -11.57
C ILE A 72 -5.28 17.76 -12.66
N ARG A 73 -4.73 17.50 -13.86
CA ARG A 73 -5.50 16.90 -14.97
C ARG A 73 -6.09 15.54 -14.63
N LYS A 74 -5.34 14.69 -13.91
CA LYS A 74 -5.84 13.37 -13.47
C LYS A 74 -6.90 13.50 -12.40
N LEU A 75 -6.76 14.45 -11.49
CA LEU A 75 -7.77 14.74 -10.47
C LEU A 75 -9.07 15.29 -11.08
N ASP A 76 -8.98 16.16 -12.08
CA ASP A 76 -10.14 16.70 -12.83
C ASP A 76 -10.94 15.60 -13.54
N TYR A 77 -10.30 14.49 -13.91
CA TYR A 77 -10.98 13.32 -14.51
C TYR A 77 -11.85 12.54 -13.51
N GLY A 78 -11.65 12.76 -12.21
CA GLY A 78 -12.34 12.04 -11.13
C GLY A 78 -11.58 10.79 -10.68
N GLN A 79 -11.28 10.73 -9.38
CA GLN A 79 -10.55 9.64 -8.75
C GLN A 79 -11.32 9.12 -7.54
N HIS A 80 -11.40 7.80 -7.38
CA HIS A 80 -12.04 7.17 -6.23
C HIS A 80 -11.12 7.19 -5.01
N VAL A 81 -9.81 7.04 -5.25
CA VAL A 81 -8.78 7.09 -4.21
C VAL A 81 -7.64 7.97 -4.68
N VAL A 82 -7.23 8.89 -3.83
CA VAL A 82 -6.02 9.70 -4.03
C VAL A 82 -5.11 9.50 -2.84
N ALA A 83 -3.85 9.17 -3.10
CA ALA A 83 -2.80 9.12 -2.09
C ALA A 83 -1.74 10.17 -2.40
N GLY A 84 -1.32 10.97 -1.43
CA GLY A 84 -0.30 11.98 -1.70
C GLY A 84 0.15 12.75 -0.49
N THR A 85 1.17 13.59 -0.68
CA THR A 85 1.63 14.52 0.36
C THR A 85 0.59 15.61 0.60
N PRO A 86 0.35 16.06 1.85
CA PRO A 86 -0.68 17.05 2.16
C PRO A 86 -0.71 18.27 1.22
N GLY A 87 0.42 18.94 0.99
CA GLY A 87 0.49 20.13 0.11
C GLY A 87 0.16 19.87 -1.37
N ARG A 88 0.16 18.60 -1.83
CA ARG A 88 -0.30 18.24 -3.18
C ARG A 88 -1.76 17.78 -3.23
N VAL A 89 -2.32 17.30 -2.11
CA VAL A 89 -3.69 16.76 -2.06
C VAL A 89 -4.69 17.83 -1.62
N PHE A 90 -4.33 18.64 -0.64
CA PHE A 90 -5.22 19.63 -0.04
C PHE A 90 -5.00 21.05 -0.60
N GLY A 91 -3.88 21.27 -1.29
CA GLY A 91 -3.34 22.62 -1.47
C GLY A 91 -2.84 23.16 -0.12
N ASP A 92 -1.80 24.00 -0.15
CA ASP A 92 -1.49 24.85 1.01
C ASP A 92 -2.37 26.11 0.95
#